data_AF-A0A928AZH3-F1
#
_entry.id   AF-A0A928AZH3-F1
#
_cell.length_a   1.000
_cell.length_b   1.000
_cell.length_c   1.000
_cell.angle_alpha   90.00
_cell.angle_beta   90.00
_cell.angle_gamma   90.00
#
_symmetry.space_group_name_H-M   'P 1'
#
loop_
_entity.id
_entity.type
_entity.pdbx_description
1 polymer ?
#
loop_
_entity_poly.entity_id
_entity_poly.type
_entity_poly.pdbx_seq_one_letter_code
_entity_poly.pdbx_strand_id
1 'polypeptide(L)' 'MNFMFIGGIGTQELLLVVVVVLILFGGKKLPELMRGAGRGIREFKDAMNTATTIDEDKKPEEKKEEEK' A
#
# COMPACT_ATOMS: atom_id res chain seq x y z
N MET A 1 -8.61 34.63 3.61
CA MET A 1 -8.94 33.71 4.72
C MET A 1 -10.11 32.77 4.45
N ASN A 2 -10.53 32.46 3.21
CA ASN A 2 -11.66 31.53 3.02
C ASN A 2 -11.66 30.74 1.69
N PHE A 3 -10.49 30.29 1.22
CA PHE A 3 -10.38 29.54 -0.05
C PHE A 3 -10.47 28.01 0.11
N MET A 4 -10.61 27.51 1.35
CA MET A 4 -10.57 26.07 1.64
C MET A 4 -11.94 25.38 1.59
N PHE A 5 -13.04 26.14 1.59
CA PHE A 5 -14.40 25.62 1.77
C PHE A 5 -15.20 25.37 0.48
N ILE A 6 -14.67 25.72 -0.70
CA ILE A 6 -15.39 25.63 -1.97
C ILE A 6 -14.54 24.84 -2.96
N GLY A 7 -14.62 23.50 -2.95
CA GLY A 7 -13.99 22.69 -4.00
C GLY A 7 -13.66 21.23 -3.71
N GLY A 8 -13.86 20.75 -2.49
CA GLY A 8 -13.58 19.36 -2.11
C GLY A 8 -13.11 19.28 -0.67
N ILE A 9 -12.99 18.05 -0.14
CA ILE A 9 -12.37 17.81 1.16
C ILE A 9 -10.97 18.42 1.11
N GLY A 10 -10.78 19.56 1.78
CA GLY A 10 -9.51 20.23 1.85
C GLY A 10 -8.53 19.44 2.72
N THR A 11 -7.24 19.70 2.55
CA THR A 11 -6.17 19.08 3.35
C THR A 11 -6.43 19.15 4.86
N GLN A 12 -7.06 20.23 5.34
CA GLN A 12 -7.38 20.47 6.74
C GLN A 12 -8.53 19.58 7.25
N GLU A 13 -9.57 19.36 6.45
CA GLU A 13 -10.66 18.45 6.81
C GLU A 13 -10.16 17.00 6.80
N LEU A 14 -9.36 16.63 5.80
CA LEU A 14 -8.72 15.31 5.76
C LEU A 14 -7.81 15.10 6.98
N LEU A 15 -7.01 16.10 7.36
CA LEU A 15 -6.15 16.05 8.55
C LEU A 15 -6.99 15.84 9.81
N LEU A 16 -8.12 16.56 9.95
CA LEU A 16 -9.01 16.45 11.10
C LEU A 16 -9.64 15.04 11.19
N VAL A 17 -10.09 14.48 10.05
CA VAL A 17 -10.59 13.10 9.98
C VAL A 17 -9.49 12.10 10.38
N VAL A 18 -8.27 12.25 9.85
CA VAL A 18 -7.14 11.38 10.21
C VAL A 18 -6.85 11.46 11.70
N VAL A 19 -6.87 12.65 12.31
CA VAL A 19 -6.67 12.82 13.76
C VAL A 19 -7.76 12.10 14.56
N VAL A 20 -9.03 12.21 14.19
CA VAL A 20 -10.12 11.50 14.87
C VAL A 20 -9.94 9.98 14.76
N VAL A 21 -9.62 9.48 13.57
CA VAL A 21 -9.33 8.05 13.35
C VAL A 21 -8.12 7.60 14.19
N LEU A 22 -7.06 8.41 14.28
CA LEU A 22 -5.88 8.10 15.09
C LEU A 22 -6.18 8.10 16.59
N ILE A 23 -7.14 8.88 17.07
CA ILE A 23 -7.58 8.84 18.48
C ILE A 23 -8.39 7.58 18.75
N LEU A 24 -9.31 7.21 17.85
CA LEU A 24 -10.18 6.04 18.02
C LEU A 24 -9.41 4.72 17.91
N PHE A 25 -8.52 4.61 16.92
CA PHE A 25 -7.78 3.38 16.64
C PHE A 25 -6.36 3.39 17.24
N GLY A 26 -5.82 4.56 17.60
CA GLY A 26 -4.44 4.71 18.02
C GLY A 26 -3.46 4.79 16.84
N GLY A 27 -2.44 5.64 16.95
CA GLY A 27 -1.47 5.84 15.86
C GLY A 27 -0.60 4.62 15.50
N LYS A 28 -0.61 3.57 16.33
CA LYS A 28 0.10 2.31 16.06
C LYS A 28 -0.73 1.28 15.30
N LYS A 29 -2.07 1.27 15.45
CA LYS A 29 -2.91 0.26 14.80
C LYS A 29 -3.04 0.46 13.29
N LEU A 30 -3.14 1.71 12.83
CA LEU A 30 -3.22 2.02 11.40
C LEU A 30 -2.00 1.48 10.61
N PRO A 31 -0.74 1.77 10.99
CA PRO A 31 0.43 1.23 10.29
C PRO A 31 0.60 -0.29 10.49
N GLU A 32 0.17 -0.85 11.62
CA GLU A 32 0.20 -2.29 11.89
C GLU A 32 -0.75 -3.06 10.96
N LEU A 33 -1.98 -2.56 10.77
CA LEU A 33 -2.96 -3.11 9.83
C LEU A 33 -2.46 -2.98 8.38
N MET A 34 -1.91 -1.83 8.00
CA MET A 34 -1.34 -1.63 6.66
C MET A 34 -0.16 -2.59 6.39
N ARG A 35 0.71 -2.83 7.38
CA ARG A 35 1.80 -3.80 7.27
C ARG A 35 1.28 -5.22 7.11
N GLY A 36 0.26 -5.61 7.88
CA GLY A 36 -0.39 -6.92 7.75
C GLY A 36 -1.02 -7.13 6.39
N ALA A 37 -1.86 -6.19 5.95
CA ALA A 37 -2.50 -6.22 4.64
C ALA A 37 -1.47 -6.21 3.49
N GLY A 38 -0.42 -5.40 3.59
CA GLY A 38 0.63 -5.31 2.59
C GLY A 38 1.41 -6.61 2.42
N ARG A 39 1.69 -7.34 3.52
CA ARG A 39 2.29 -8.68 3.45
C ARG A 39 1.36 -9.67 2.77
N GLY A 40 0.08 -9.70 3.15
CA GLY A 40 -0.91 -10.59 2.52
C GLY A 40 -1.08 -10.33 1.02
N ILE A 41 -1.12 -9.07 0.59
CA ILE A 41 -1.20 -8.71 -0.84
C ILE A 41 0.08 -9.16 -1.58
N ARG A 42 1.25 -9.00 -0.97
CA ARG A 42 2.52 -9.43 -1.57
C ARG A 42 2.59 -10.95 -1.73
N GLU A 43 2.30 -11.69 -0.66
CA GLU A 43 2.26 -13.15 -0.68
C GLU A 43 1.23 -13.68 -1.69
N PHE A 44 0.06 -13.05 -1.77
CA PHE A 44 -0.96 -13.39 -2.75
C PHE A 44 -0.46 -13.16 -4.19
N LYS A 45 0.19 -12.03 -4.44
CA LYS A 45 0.76 -11.73 -5.76
C LYS A 45 1.89 -12.69 -6.13
N ASP A 46 2.77 -13.01 -5.19
CA ASP A 46 3.87 -13.96 -5.40
C ASP A 46 3.33 -15.37 -5.72
N ALA A 47 2.32 -15.84 -4.98
CA ALA A 47 1.67 -17.12 -5.23
C ALA A 47 0.95 -17.16 -6.59
N MET A 48 0.28 -16.07 -6.99
CA MET A 48 -0.36 -15.97 -8.31
C MET A 48 0.66 -15.99 -9.45
N ASN A 49 1.79 -15.30 -9.29
CA ASN A 49 2.86 -15.32 -10.29
C ASN A 49 3.45 -16.72 -10.42
N THR A 50 3.74 -17.39 -9.30
CA THR A 50 4.24 -18.78 -9.32
C THR A 50 3.21 -19.73 -9.97
N ALA A 51 1.93 -19.61 -9.64
CA ALA A 51 0.86 -20.40 -10.26
C ALA A 51 0.76 -20.17 -11.78
N THR A 52 0.97 -18.94 -12.24
CA THR A 52 0.93 -18.59 -13.67
C THR A 52 2.17 -19.11 -14.40
N THR A 53 3.34 -19.13 -13.75
CA THR A 53 4.59 -19.64 -14.33
C THR A 53 4.67 -21.17 -14.43
N ILE A 54 3.82 -21.93 -13.72
CA ILE A 54 3.78 -23.41 -13.83
C ILE A 54 3.13 -23.85 -15.16
N ASP A 55 2.31 -22.99 -15.79
CA ASP A 55 1.75 -23.25 -17.13
C ASP A 55 2.64 -22.74 -18.29
N GLU A 56 3.67 -21.92 -18.01
CA GLU A 56 4.55 -21.32 -19.03
C GLU A 56 6.03 -21.67 -18.82
N ASP A 57 6.38 -22.95 -19.03
CA ASP A 57 7.75 -23.48 -19.12
C ASP A 57 8.60 -22.88 -20.29
N LYS A 58 8.34 -21.64 -20.72
CA LYS A 58 9.18 -20.88 -21.66
C LYS A 58 9.11 -19.36 -21.42
N LYS A 59 10.03 -18.82 -20.60
CA LYS A 59 10.98 -17.80 -21.08
C LYS A 59 12.17 -17.63 -20.11
N PRO A 60 13.41 -17.74 -20.58
CA PRO A 60 14.62 -17.49 -19.80
C PRO A 60 15.00 -15.98 -19.78
N GLU A 61 15.72 -15.58 -18.72
CA GLU A 61 16.51 -14.35 -18.52
C GLU A 61 15.70 -13.03 -18.37
N GLU A 62 15.98 -12.17 -17.37
CA GLU A 62 17.21 -11.36 -17.30
C GLU A 62 17.65 -10.96 -15.87
N LYS A 63 18.93 -11.21 -15.61
CA LYS A 63 19.91 -10.48 -14.79
C LYS A 63 19.50 -9.09 -14.26
N LYS A 64 19.84 -8.87 -12.99
CA LYS A 64 20.82 -7.82 -12.64
C LYS A 64 21.57 -8.19 -11.37
N GLU A 65 22.68 -8.86 -11.57
CA GLU A 65 23.82 -8.84 -10.65
C GLU A 65 24.83 -7.83 -11.20
N GLU A 66 25.56 -7.21 -10.27
CA GLU A 66 26.74 -6.33 -10.44
C GLU A 66 26.46 -4.86 -10.87
N GLU A 67 27.14 -3.84 -10.35
CA GLU A 67 28.49 -3.80 -9.76
C GLU A 67 28.67 -2.51 -8.93
N LYS A 68 29.27 -2.62 -7.75
CA LYS A 68 30.68 -2.23 -7.57
C LYS A 68 31.31 -2.94 -6.38
#